data_AF-A0A7D8UIG6-F1
#
_entry.id   AF-A0A7D8UIG6-F1
#
_cell.length_a   1.000
_cell.length_b   1.000
_cell.length_c   1.000
_cell.angle_alpha   90.00
_cell.angle_beta   90.00
_cell.angle_gamma   90.00
#
_symmetry.space_group_name_H-M   'P 1'
#
loop_
_entity.id
_entity.type
_entity.pdbx_description
1 polymer ?
#
loop_
_entity_poly.entity_id
_entity_poly.type
_entity_poly.pdbx_seq_one_letter_code
_entity_poly.pdbx_strand_id
1 'polypeptide(L)'
;MIVPDHWAEARKQHRTAGRQTTVRRFGWSMLSADDALAMAERRAEEALARIVAGETLRRHEPKVPYNGADGVPIREEVLGRHGDEVITRNAYGARCLNSPNALFADVDFEPATGCQPILKTLAVLILVSVSAGILQESWRLGIGLLIASLILSAPIAGTLQRLSVAARGGVESLARHRLTNFLAAHGDWNVRVYRTPRGLRLLATHRPYDPREAEVGEFFRSVAVDPIYARMCLHQNCFRARLTAKPWRIGIASHMRPRPGVWPVAPERLALRNSWVAEYESRASQFASCRFVESLGSGVVHPRIRPVIDLHDRESRSTDTHAAIA
;
A
#
# COMPACT_ATOMS: atom_id res chain seq x y z
N MET A 1 10.84 -5.09 -10.68
CA MET A 1 9.37 -5.10 -10.90
C MET A 1 8.98 -6.05 -12.03
N ILE A 2 7.88 -6.79 -11.92
CA ILE A 2 7.31 -7.58 -13.02
C ILE A 2 5.79 -7.32 -13.08
N VAL A 3 5.30 -6.91 -14.26
CA VAL A 3 3.87 -6.73 -14.56
C VAL A 3 3.58 -7.44 -15.89
N PRO A 4 3.12 -8.70 -15.86
CA PRO A 4 2.95 -9.52 -17.06
C PRO A 4 1.70 -9.16 -17.86
N ASP A 5 1.81 -9.27 -19.18
CA ASP A 5 0.69 -9.09 -20.11
C ASP A 5 -0.15 -10.37 -20.24
N HIS A 6 0.50 -11.53 -20.14
CA HIS A 6 -0.13 -12.84 -20.28
C HIS A 6 -0.11 -13.62 -18.97
N TRP A 7 -1.21 -14.31 -18.70
CA TRP A 7 -1.41 -15.12 -17.51
C TRP A 7 -2.07 -16.44 -17.87
N ALA A 8 -1.59 -17.53 -17.28
CA ALA A 8 -2.20 -18.86 -17.39
C ALA A 8 -2.27 -19.54 -16.02
N GLU A 9 -3.11 -20.56 -15.91
CA GLU A 9 -3.17 -21.45 -14.74
C GLU A 9 -3.00 -22.88 -15.22
N ALA A 10 -2.13 -23.65 -14.56
CA ALA A 10 -2.02 -25.07 -14.77
C ALA A 10 -2.48 -25.84 -13.53
N ARG A 11 -3.08 -27.01 -13.78
CA ARG A 11 -3.51 -27.96 -12.76
C ARG A 11 -2.77 -29.28 -12.99
N LYS A 12 -2.07 -29.76 -11.97
CA LYS A 12 -1.46 -31.10 -12.00
C LYS A 12 -2.02 -31.95 -10.87
N GLN A 13 -2.13 -33.24 -11.11
CA GLN A 13 -2.73 -34.19 -10.18
C GLN A 13 -1.85 -35.43 -10.06
N HIS A 14 -1.73 -35.94 -8.84
CA HIS A 14 -1.05 -37.20 -8.55
C HIS A 14 -1.89 -38.03 -7.59
N ARG A 15 -1.93 -39.35 -7.79
CA ARG A 15 -2.68 -40.27 -6.95
C ARG A 15 -1.74 -41.37 -6.45
N THR A 16 -1.62 -41.49 -5.12
CA THR A 16 -0.79 -42.51 -4.46
C THR A 16 -1.51 -43.03 -3.23
N ALA A 17 -1.48 -44.36 -3.04
CA ALA A 17 -2.08 -45.05 -1.89
C ALA A 17 -3.52 -44.58 -1.57
N GLY A 18 -4.36 -44.44 -2.60
CA GLY A 18 -5.76 -44.01 -2.46
C GLY A 18 -5.99 -42.50 -2.25
N ARG A 19 -4.93 -41.69 -2.07
CA ARG A 19 -5.03 -40.24 -1.87
C ARG A 19 -4.71 -39.47 -3.15
N GLN A 20 -5.57 -38.53 -3.54
CA GLN A 20 -5.34 -37.63 -4.67
C GLN A 20 -4.84 -36.27 -4.19
N THR A 21 -3.70 -35.84 -4.73
CA THR A 21 -3.15 -34.50 -4.53
C THR A 21 -3.35 -33.70 -5.82
N THR A 22 -3.98 -32.54 -5.70
CA THR A 22 -4.14 -31.58 -6.81
C THR A 22 -3.36 -30.32 -6.49
N VAL A 23 -2.54 -29.86 -7.44
CA VAL A 23 -1.75 -28.63 -7.33
C VAL A 23 -2.18 -27.68 -8.44
N ARG A 24 -2.34 -26.40 -8.10
CA ARG A 24 -2.61 -25.32 -9.07
C ARG A 24 -1.57 -24.22 -8.92
N ARG A 25 -1.03 -23.78 -10.04
CA ARG A 25 -0.04 -22.69 -10.13
C ARG A 25 -0.40 -21.76 -11.27
N PHE A 26 -0.12 -20.48 -11.06
CA PHE A 26 -0.12 -19.50 -12.12
C PHE A 26 1.25 -19.45 -12.80
N GLY A 27 1.20 -19.19 -14.10
CA GLY A 27 2.33 -18.77 -14.89
C GLY A 27 2.01 -17.45 -15.57
N TRP A 28 3.05 -16.75 -15.99
CA TRP A 28 2.93 -15.42 -16.54
C TRP A 28 4.02 -15.16 -17.58
N SER A 29 3.75 -14.27 -18.51
CA SER A 29 4.71 -13.92 -19.56
C SER A 29 4.49 -12.50 -20.08
N MET A 30 5.57 -11.94 -20.62
CA MET A 30 5.58 -10.72 -21.42
C MET A 30 5.47 -11.02 -22.93
N LEU A 31 5.62 -12.28 -23.34
CA LEU A 31 5.77 -12.69 -24.73
C LEU A 31 4.48 -13.25 -25.31
N SER A 32 3.89 -14.25 -24.65
CA SER A 32 2.69 -14.93 -25.17
C SER A 32 1.91 -15.68 -24.10
N ALA A 33 0.68 -16.05 -24.44
CA ALA A 33 -0.14 -16.93 -23.60
C ALA A 33 0.46 -18.34 -23.45
N ASP A 34 1.11 -18.85 -24.49
CA ASP A 34 1.74 -20.18 -24.49
C ASP A 34 2.95 -20.23 -23.56
N ASP A 35 3.79 -19.17 -23.55
CA ASP A 35 4.90 -19.07 -22.61
C ASP A 35 4.41 -18.97 -21.15
N ALA A 36 3.33 -18.21 -20.92
CA ALA A 36 2.69 -18.16 -19.61
C ALA A 36 2.15 -19.54 -19.18
N LEU A 37 1.57 -20.32 -20.12
CA LEU A 37 1.08 -21.67 -19.86
C LEU A 37 2.23 -22.64 -19.56
N ALA A 38 3.29 -22.64 -20.38
CA ALA A 38 4.47 -23.47 -20.16
C ALA A 38 5.12 -23.19 -18.79
N MET A 39 5.20 -21.92 -18.39
CA MET A 39 5.63 -21.54 -17.04
C MET A 39 4.69 -22.10 -15.96
N ALA A 40 3.37 -21.98 -16.15
CA ALA A 40 2.38 -22.48 -15.19
C ALA A 40 2.51 -24.00 -15.00
N GLU A 41 2.68 -24.74 -16.11
CA GLU A 41 2.80 -26.20 -16.11
C GLU A 41 4.05 -26.67 -15.39
N ARG A 42 5.21 -26.10 -15.73
CA ARG A 42 6.48 -26.38 -15.05
C ARG A 42 6.39 -26.12 -13.56
N ARG A 43 5.87 -24.95 -13.15
CA ARG A 43 5.68 -24.62 -11.72
C ARG A 43 4.75 -25.60 -11.01
N ALA A 44 3.67 -26.02 -11.68
CA ALA A 44 2.71 -26.97 -11.11
C ALA A 44 3.32 -28.37 -10.96
N GLU A 45 4.14 -28.79 -11.90
CA GLU A 45 4.87 -30.06 -11.87
C GLU A 45 5.95 -30.08 -10.77
N GLU A 46 6.79 -29.06 -10.71
CA GLU A 46 7.81 -28.90 -9.65
C GLU A 46 7.17 -28.90 -8.26
N ALA A 47 6.09 -28.13 -8.07
CA ALA A 47 5.38 -28.08 -6.80
C ALA A 47 4.72 -29.42 -6.44
N LEU A 48 4.19 -30.14 -7.42
CA LEU A 48 3.62 -31.47 -7.20
C LEU A 48 4.70 -32.47 -6.79
N ALA A 49 5.84 -32.48 -7.48
CA ALA A 49 6.97 -33.34 -7.15
C ALA A 49 7.47 -33.11 -5.71
N ARG A 50 7.61 -31.85 -5.29
CA ARG A 50 8.00 -31.47 -3.92
C ARG A 50 6.99 -31.92 -2.86
N ILE A 51 5.69 -31.77 -3.14
CA ILE A 51 4.63 -32.24 -2.23
C ILE A 51 4.63 -33.77 -2.13
N VAL A 52 4.84 -34.47 -3.25
CA VAL A 52 4.95 -35.94 -3.26
C VAL A 52 6.19 -36.41 -2.51
N ALA A 53 7.30 -35.66 -2.58
CA ALA A 53 8.51 -35.90 -1.81
C ALA A 53 8.38 -35.60 -0.30
N GLY A 54 7.21 -35.15 0.17
CA GLY A 54 6.92 -34.93 1.58
C GLY A 54 7.01 -33.48 2.05
N GLU A 55 7.29 -32.52 1.16
CA GLU A 55 7.33 -31.11 1.53
C GLU A 55 5.93 -30.53 1.78
N THR A 56 5.78 -29.77 2.86
CA THR A 56 4.53 -29.07 3.17
C THR A 56 4.46 -27.76 2.40
N LEU A 57 3.84 -27.79 1.21
CA LEU A 57 3.61 -26.62 0.37
C LEU A 57 2.12 -26.32 0.19
N ARG A 58 1.81 -25.04 -0.05
CA ARG A 58 0.45 -24.62 -0.42
C ARG A 58 0.06 -25.24 -1.77
N ARG A 59 -1.01 -26.02 -1.78
CA ARG A 59 -1.48 -26.73 -2.99
C ARG A 59 -2.03 -25.79 -4.08
N HIS A 60 -2.61 -24.66 -3.67
CA HIS A 60 -3.25 -23.72 -4.59
C HIS A 60 -2.76 -22.30 -4.32
N GLU A 61 -2.20 -21.66 -5.35
CA GLU A 61 -1.95 -20.22 -5.33
C GLU A 61 -3.28 -19.47 -5.40
N PRO A 62 -3.55 -18.53 -4.47
CA PRO A 62 -4.82 -17.82 -4.45
C PRO A 62 -4.88 -16.81 -5.60
N LYS A 63 -6.04 -16.74 -6.27
CA LYS A 63 -6.31 -15.72 -7.30
C LYS A 63 -6.64 -14.39 -6.63
N VAL A 64 -5.61 -13.65 -6.21
CA VAL A 64 -5.73 -12.38 -5.50
C VAL A 64 -5.08 -11.23 -6.27
N PRO A 65 -5.64 -10.01 -6.24
CA PRO A 65 -5.11 -8.88 -7.00
C PRO A 65 -3.83 -8.29 -6.41
N TYR A 66 -3.70 -8.32 -5.08
CA TYR A 66 -2.66 -7.60 -4.36
C TYR A 66 -2.28 -8.33 -3.06
N ASN A 67 -0.97 -8.47 -2.81
CA ASN A 67 -0.34 -8.93 -1.57
C ASN A 67 -0.72 -10.33 -1.03
N GLY A 68 -1.46 -11.14 -1.79
CA GLY A 68 -1.99 -12.41 -1.27
C GLY A 68 -1.34 -13.69 -1.82
N ALA A 69 -0.46 -13.59 -2.81
CA ALA A 69 0.26 -14.73 -3.38
C ALA A 69 1.76 -14.42 -3.36
N ASP A 70 2.42 -14.76 -2.27
CA ASP A 70 3.88 -14.69 -2.17
C ASP A 70 4.50 -15.41 -3.38
N GLY A 71 5.39 -14.72 -4.08
CA GLY A 71 6.05 -15.25 -5.29
C GLY A 71 5.25 -15.13 -6.59
N VAL A 72 4.20 -14.30 -6.64
CA VAL A 72 3.45 -13.97 -7.87
C VAL A 72 3.57 -12.46 -8.18
N PRO A 73 3.81 -12.07 -9.45
CA PRO A 73 3.99 -10.66 -9.84
C PRO A 73 2.67 -9.86 -9.79
N ILE A 74 2.76 -8.56 -10.10
CA ILE A 74 1.59 -7.67 -10.12
C ILE A 74 0.58 -8.18 -11.15
N ARG A 75 -0.62 -8.52 -10.68
CA ARG A 75 -1.70 -9.11 -11.48
C ARG A 75 -2.80 -8.10 -11.74
N GLU A 76 -2.50 -7.15 -12.60
CA GLU A 76 -3.35 -6.01 -12.93
C GLU A 76 -3.36 -5.78 -14.44
N GLU A 77 -4.39 -5.11 -14.95
CA GLU A 77 -4.44 -4.70 -16.36
C GLU A 77 -3.37 -3.64 -16.62
N VAL A 78 -2.53 -3.84 -17.64
CA VAL A 78 -1.58 -2.84 -18.11
C VAL A 78 -2.32 -1.85 -19.01
N LEU A 79 -2.27 -0.57 -18.65
CA LEU A 79 -2.87 0.54 -19.41
C LEU A 79 -1.84 1.23 -20.31
N GLY A 80 -0.57 1.21 -19.92
CA GLY A 80 0.51 1.82 -20.69
C GLY A 80 1.88 1.53 -20.08
N ARG A 81 2.90 1.49 -20.94
CA ARG A 81 4.31 1.35 -20.56
C ARG A 81 5.06 2.60 -21.00
N HIS A 82 5.91 3.12 -20.13
CA HIS A 82 6.62 4.39 -20.33
C HIS A 82 8.09 4.20 -19.94
N GLY A 83 8.84 3.42 -20.70
CA GLY A 83 10.18 2.99 -20.27
C GLY A 83 10.08 1.85 -19.25
N ASP A 84 10.69 2.03 -18.08
CA ASP A 84 10.66 1.06 -16.97
C ASP A 84 9.34 1.15 -16.17
N GLU A 85 8.58 2.20 -16.39
CA GLU A 85 7.37 2.57 -15.69
C GLU A 85 6.14 1.92 -16.34
N VAL A 86 5.23 1.42 -15.51
CA VAL A 86 4.00 0.77 -15.99
C VAL A 86 2.80 1.39 -15.28
N ILE A 87 1.84 1.89 -16.05
CA ILE A 87 0.54 2.30 -15.53
C ILE A 87 -0.38 1.09 -15.58
N THR A 88 -0.93 0.71 -14.44
CA THR A 88 -1.88 -0.40 -14.31
C THR A 88 -3.22 0.05 -13.77
N ARG A 89 -4.25 -0.78 -13.94
CA ARG A 89 -5.53 -0.66 -13.25
C ARG A 89 -5.61 -1.62 -12.07
N ASN A 90 -5.64 -1.06 -10.86
CA ASN A 90 -5.76 -1.88 -9.65
C ASN A 90 -7.18 -2.47 -9.49
N ALA A 91 -7.36 -3.32 -8.47
CA ALA A 91 -8.64 -3.98 -8.20
C ALA A 91 -9.78 -3.04 -7.76
N TYR A 92 -9.48 -1.80 -7.37
CA TYR A 92 -10.50 -0.77 -7.16
C TYR A 92 -10.95 -0.14 -8.47
N GLY A 93 -10.16 -0.26 -9.53
CA GLY A 93 -10.35 0.38 -10.81
C GLY A 93 -9.55 1.65 -11.03
N ALA A 94 -8.82 2.11 -10.01
CA ALA A 94 -7.97 3.28 -10.14
C ALA A 94 -6.67 2.97 -10.90
N ARG A 95 -6.18 3.96 -11.65
CA ARG A 95 -4.89 3.92 -12.32
C ARG A 95 -3.78 4.06 -11.28
N CYS A 96 -2.75 3.26 -11.41
CA CYS A 96 -1.57 3.28 -10.55
C CYS A 96 -0.31 3.26 -11.42
N LEU A 97 0.57 4.24 -11.20
CA LEU A 97 1.94 4.20 -11.67
C LEU A 97 2.71 3.19 -10.82
N ASN A 98 3.46 2.31 -11.48
CA ASN A 98 4.41 1.40 -10.86
C ASN A 98 5.79 1.75 -11.41
N SER A 99 6.70 2.17 -10.53
CA SER A 99 8.08 2.49 -10.89
C SER A 99 9.03 1.58 -10.13
N PRO A 100 9.99 0.92 -10.80
CA PRO A 100 11.00 0.15 -10.09
C PRO A 100 11.98 1.04 -9.31
N ASN A 101 12.17 2.30 -9.73
CA ASN A 101 13.30 3.12 -9.29
C ASN A 101 12.91 4.47 -8.65
N ALA A 102 11.68 4.96 -8.86
CA ALA A 102 11.24 6.24 -8.32
C ALA A 102 10.59 6.05 -6.95
N LEU A 103 11.31 6.43 -5.89
CA LEU A 103 10.87 6.26 -4.52
C LEU A 103 9.68 7.16 -4.18
N PHE A 104 8.49 6.55 -4.16
CA PHE A 104 7.27 7.15 -3.62
C PHE A 104 7.02 6.70 -2.18
N ALA A 105 6.42 7.59 -1.38
CA ALA A 105 6.02 7.32 -0.01
C ALA A 105 4.66 7.98 0.28
N ASP A 106 3.62 7.17 0.51
CA ASP A 106 2.30 7.65 0.94
C ASP A 106 2.28 7.72 2.49
N VAL A 107 2.12 8.94 3.01
CA VAL A 107 2.06 9.26 4.45
C VAL A 107 0.65 9.71 4.79
N ASP A 108 -0.14 8.84 5.40
CA ASP A 108 -1.49 9.17 5.85
C ASP A 108 -1.45 9.93 7.19
N PHE A 109 -2.38 10.86 7.37
CA PHE A 109 -2.51 11.69 8.57
C PHE A 109 -3.29 11.03 9.70
N GLU A 110 -3.85 9.85 9.45
CA GLU A 110 -4.54 9.12 10.49
C GLU A 110 -3.52 8.69 11.54
N PRO A 111 -3.79 8.96 12.84
CA PRO A 111 -2.90 8.52 13.90
C PRO A 111 -2.76 7.01 13.82
N ALA A 112 -1.51 6.52 13.81
CA ALA A 112 -1.23 5.10 13.83
C ALA A 112 -2.03 4.43 14.96
N THR A 113 -2.92 3.51 14.59
CA THR A 113 -3.78 2.77 15.50
C THR A 113 -2.95 1.72 16.23
N GLY A 114 -2.21 2.17 17.25
CA GLY A 114 -1.43 1.31 18.12
C GLY A 114 -2.05 1.18 19.51
N CYS A 115 -1.94 0.01 20.13
CA CYS A 115 -2.29 -0.17 21.54
C CYS A 115 -1.27 0.50 22.49
N GLN A 116 -0.09 0.87 21.99
CA GLN A 116 0.99 1.49 22.77
C GLN A 116 0.57 2.72 23.60
N PRO A 117 -0.07 3.76 23.04
CA PRO A 117 -0.56 4.88 23.84
C PRO A 117 -1.56 4.44 24.91
N ILE A 118 -2.46 3.50 24.59
CA ILE A 118 -3.45 2.96 25.53
C ILE A 118 -2.74 2.24 26.68
N LEU A 119 -1.75 1.39 26.38
CA LEU A 119 -0.98 0.65 27.38
C LEU A 119 -0.17 1.59 28.28
N LYS A 120 0.46 2.63 27.72
CA LYS A 120 1.18 3.65 28.50
C LYS A 120 0.25 4.42 29.42
N THR A 121 -0.90 4.87 28.91
CA THR A 121 -1.92 5.54 29.73
C THR A 121 -2.46 4.59 30.82
N LEU A 122 -2.74 3.33 30.48
CA LEU A 122 -3.18 2.33 31.44
C LEU A 122 -2.16 2.10 32.54
N ALA A 123 -0.86 1.97 32.21
CA ALA A 123 0.20 1.80 33.20
C ALA A 123 0.27 2.97 34.19
N VAL A 124 0.14 4.21 33.69
CA VAL A 124 0.09 5.41 34.54
C VAL A 124 -1.15 5.41 35.43
N LEU A 125 -2.32 5.08 34.89
CA LEU A 125 -3.58 5.02 35.66
C LEU A 125 -3.56 3.92 36.73
N ILE A 126 -2.97 2.76 36.42
CA ILE A 126 -2.76 1.67 37.39
C ILE A 126 -1.86 2.14 38.53
N LEU A 127 -0.73 2.81 38.22
CA LEU A 127 0.17 3.33 39.24
C LEU A 127 -0.56 4.31 40.17
N VAL A 128 -1.31 5.26 39.62
CA VAL A 128 -2.11 6.23 40.38
C VAL A 128 -3.17 5.52 41.24
N SER A 129 -3.85 4.51 40.69
CA SER A 129 -4.90 3.76 41.38
C SER A 129 -4.35 2.96 42.58
N VAL A 130 -3.19 2.32 42.41
CA VAL A 130 -2.52 1.57 43.47
C VAL A 130 -2.02 2.51 44.56
N SER A 131 -1.37 3.61 44.19
CA SER A 131 -0.90 4.63 45.16
C SER A 131 -2.07 5.22 45.96
N ALA A 132 -3.18 5.55 45.30
CA ALA A 132 -4.38 6.06 45.98
C ALA A 132 -5.00 5.03 46.95
N GLY A 133 -5.05 3.76 46.57
CA GLY A 133 -5.55 2.68 47.43
C GLY A 133 -4.69 2.47 48.69
N ILE A 134 -3.36 2.57 48.57
CA ILE A 134 -2.43 2.46 49.70
C ILE A 134 -2.54 3.68 50.62
N LEU A 135 -2.50 4.89 50.05
CA LEU A 135 -2.55 6.14 50.83
C LEU A 135 -3.86 6.32 51.61
N GLN A 136 -4.95 5.77 51.09
CA GLN A 136 -6.27 5.83 51.74
C GLN A 136 -6.60 4.59 52.56
N GLU A 137 -5.65 3.64 52.69
CA GLU A 137 -5.80 2.36 53.40
C GLU A 137 -7.08 1.58 53.00
N SER A 138 -7.52 1.75 51.75
CA SER A 138 -8.81 1.24 51.28
C SER A 138 -8.65 0.41 50.02
N TRP A 139 -8.64 -0.91 50.21
CA TRP A 139 -8.53 -1.87 49.10
C TRP A 139 -9.72 -1.79 48.13
N ARG A 140 -10.93 -1.46 48.62
CA ARG A 140 -12.12 -1.28 47.78
C ARG A 140 -11.97 -0.10 46.83
N LEU A 141 -11.43 1.02 47.32
CA LEU A 141 -11.13 2.20 46.51
C LEU A 141 -10.06 1.88 45.46
N GLY A 142 -8.99 1.19 45.85
CA GLY A 142 -7.95 0.73 44.92
C GLY A 142 -8.49 -0.14 43.78
N ILE A 143 -9.31 -1.15 44.09
CA ILE A 143 -9.94 -2.02 43.08
C ILE A 143 -10.89 -1.23 42.18
N GLY A 144 -11.72 -0.34 42.75
CA GLY A 144 -12.63 0.50 41.97
C GLY A 144 -11.88 1.38 40.95
N LEU A 145 -10.77 1.98 41.37
CA LEU A 145 -9.92 2.81 40.50
C LEU A 145 -9.18 1.98 39.44
N LEU A 146 -8.77 0.75 39.74
CA LEU A 146 -8.18 -0.16 38.75
C LEU A 146 -9.17 -0.54 37.65
N ILE A 147 -10.42 -0.87 38.01
CA ILE A 147 -11.49 -1.13 37.03
C ILE A 147 -11.76 0.12 36.19
N ALA A 148 -11.84 1.29 36.83
CA ALA A 148 -11.99 2.55 36.11
C ALA A 148 -10.82 2.82 35.15
N SER A 149 -9.58 2.49 35.54
CA SER A 149 -8.39 2.64 34.71
C SER A 149 -8.45 1.83 33.42
N LEU A 150 -8.96 0.60 33.48
CA LEU A 150 -9.15 -0.25 32.28
C LEU A 150 -10.12 0.40 31.29
N ILE A 151 -11.25 0.92 31.78
CA ILE A 151 -12.29 1.54 30.95
C ILE A 151 -11.83 2.90 30.40
N LEU A 152 -11.16 3.71 31.23
CA LEU A 152 -10.80 5.10 30.90
C LEU A 152 -9.49 5.22 30.13
N SER A 153 -8.63 4.21 30.13
CA SER A 153 -7.32 4.26 29.45
C SER A 153 -7.41 4.64 27.96
N ALA A 154 -8.34 4.03 27.21
CA ALA A 154 -8.54 4.29 25.79
C ALA A 154 -9.06 5.73 25.49
N PRO A 155 -10.17 6.21 26.09
CA PRO A 155 -10.65 7.57 25.83
C PRO A 155 -9.66 8.65 26.32
N ILE A 156 -8.96 8.42 27.43
CA ILE A 156 -7.92 9.34 27.92
C ILE A 156 -6.73 9.37 26.94
N ALA A 157 -6.21 8.22 26.54
CA ALA A 157 -5.12 8.15 25.56
C ALA A 157 -5.48 8.86 24.25
N GLY A 158 -6.69 8.62 23.73
CA GLY A 158 -7.18 9.28 22.52
C GLY A 158 -7.36 10.79 22.67
N THR A 159 -7.70 11.28 23.87
CA THR A 159 -7.81 12.73 24.14
C THR A 159 -6.44 13.38 24.27
N LEU A 160 -5.54 12.77 25.04
CA LEU A 160 -4.15 13.23 25.18
C LEU A 160 -3.43 13.28 23.83
N GLN A 161 -3.63 12.28 22.98
CA GLN A 161 -3.06 12.26 21.64
C GLN A 161 -3.61 13.39 20.77
N ARG A 162 -4.93 13.63 20.80
CA ARG A 162 -5.56 14.74 20.06
C ARG A 162 -5.03 16.10 20.52
N LEU A 163 -4.93 16.31 21.84
CA LEU A 163 -4.38 17.54 22.41
C LEU A 163 -2.89 17.72 22.04
N SER A 164 -2.09 16.66 22.13
CA SER A 164 -0.68 16.70 21.74
C SER A 164 -0.49 17.03 20.25
N VAL A 165 -1.33 16.46 19.38
CA VAL A 165 -1.33 16.75 17.95
C VAL A 165 -1.76 18.20 17.69
N ALA A 166 -2.83 18.68 18.34
CA ALA A 166 -3.27 20.06 18.20
C ALA A 166 -2.19 21.05 18.65
N ALA A 167 -1.54 20.79 19.79
CA ALA A 167 -0.44 21.61 20.31
C ALA A 167 0.78 21.65 19.37
N ARG A 168 0.98 20.62 18.53
CA ARG A 168 2.07 20.55 17.53
C ARG A 168 1.69 21.12 16.15
N GLY A 169 0.56 21.83 16.05
CA GLY A 169 0.09 22.42 14.80
C GLY A 169 -0.66 21.44 13.88
N GLY A 170 -1.14 20.32 14.42
CA GLY A 170 -1.92 19.33 13.70
C GLY A 170 -1.10 18.20 13.05
N VAL A 171 -1.83 17.24 12.48
CA VAL A 171 -1.27 16.02 11.86
C VAL A 171 -0.38 16.32 10.65
N GLU A 172 -0.73 17.36 9.88
CA GLU A 172 0.04 17.80 8.72
C GLU A 172 1.39 18.39 9.12
N SER A 173 1.38 19.28 10.13
CA SER A 173 2.60 19.86 10.70
C SER A 173 3.53 18.76 11.21
N LEU A 174 3.01 17.75 11.90
CA LEU A 174 3.82 16.63 12.39
C LEU A 174 4.46 15.82 11.25
N ALA A 175 3.71 15.51 10.19
CA ALA A 175 4.23 14.81 9.02
C ALA A 175 5.34 15.63 8.31
N ARG A 176 5.12 16.94 8.17
CA ARG A 176 6.11 17.87 7.62
C ARG A 176 7.37 17.96 8.49
N HIS A 177 7.23 18.08 9.81
CA HIS A 177 8.36 18.11 10.73
C HIS A 177 9.21 16.83 10.63
N ARG A 178 8.59 15.66 10.51
CA ARG A 178 9.33 14.40 10.29
C ARG A 178 10.16 14.44 9.01
N LEU A 179 9.57 14.91 7.91
CA LEU A 179 10.27 15.07 6.64
C LEU A 179 11.42 16.09 6.76
N THR A 180 11.17 17.28 7.33
CA THR A 180 12.20 18.31 7.49
C THR A 180 13.35 17.82 8.38
N ASN A 181 13.06 17.12 9.48
CA ASN A 181 14.08 16.54 10.34
C ASN A 181 14.92 15.49 9.61
N PHE A 182 14.29 14.65 8.79
CA PHE A 182 15.00 13.69 7.95
C PHE A 182 15.92 14.40 6.95
N LEU A 183 15.41 15.40 6.22
CA LEU A 183 16.19 16.15 5.23
C LEU A 183 17.33 16.95 5.85
N ALA A 184 17.17 17.46 7.07
CA ALA A 184 18.25 18.14 7.79
C ALA A 184 19.44 17.21 8.10
N ALA A 185 19.18 15.91 8.27
CA ALA A 185 20.22 14.90 8.46
C ALA A 185 20.77 14.34 7.12
N HIS A 186 20.12 14.60 5.99
CA HIS A 186 20.43 14.03 4.68
C HIS A 186 20.50 15.13 3.60
N GLY A 187 21.63 15.85 3.54
CA GLY A 187 21.76 17.08 2.75
C GLY A 187 21.69 16.91 1.21
N ASP A 188 21.89 15.69 0.70
CA ASP A 188 21.78 15.36 -0.72
C ASP A 188 20.33 15.09 -1.15
N TRP A 189 19.44 14.77 -0.21
CA TRP A 189 18.06 14.43 -0.50
C TRP A 189 17.28 15.64 -1.01
N ASN A 190 16.51 15.42 -2.08
CA ASN A 190 15.43 16.31 -2.51
C ASN A 190 14.13 15.52 -2.65
N VAL A 191 13.05 16.04 -2.09
CA VAL A 191 11.74 15.41 -2.02
C VAL A 191 10.66 16.37 -2.52
N ARG A 192 9.90 15.94 -3.53
CA ARG A 192 8.66 16.61 -3.94
C ARG A 192 7.51 16.17 -3.04
N VAL A 193 6.75 17.13 -2.55
CA VAL A 193 5.64 16.93 -1.62
C VAL A 193 4.32 17.19 -2.34
N TYR A 194 3.42 16.22 -2.27
CA TYR A 194 2.09 16.28 -2.86
C TYR A 194 1.03 16.08 -1.78
N ARG A 195 -0.01 16.93 -1.76
CA ARG A 195 -1.17 16.78 -0.89
C ARG A 195 -2.11 15.71 -1.46
N THR A 196 -2.48 14.73 -0.66
CA THR A 196 -3.53 13.75 -0.99
C THR A 196 -4.75 13.96 -0.09
N PRO A 197 -5.90 13.32 -0.36
CA PRO A 197 -7.10 13.52 0.47
C PRO A 197 -6.98 13.04 1.92
N ARG A 198 -6.01 12.16 2.23
CA ARG A 198 -5.80 11.62 3.59
C ARG A 198 -4.42 11.93 4.16
N GLY A 199 -3.54 12.59 3.41
CA GLY A 199 -2.18 12.83 3.86
C GLY A 199 -1.29 13.48 2.81
N LEU A 200 -0.05 13.00 2.73
CA LEU A 200 0.96 13.42 1.76
C LEU A 200 1.40 12.23 0.91
N ARG A 201 1.80 12.53 -0.32
CA ARG A 201 2.63 11.67 -1.13
C ARG A 201 3.97 12.36 -1.30
N LEU A 202 5.04 11.65 -1.02
CA LEU A 202 6.40 12.12 -1.14
C LEU A 202 7.05 11.40 -2.32
N LEU A 203 7.85 12.11 -3.10
CA LEU A 203 8.67 11.55 -4.18
C LEU A 203 10.10 12.03 -4.02
N ALA A 204 11.03 11.12 -3.73
CA ALA A 204 12.45 11.45 -3.76
C ALA A 204 12.91 11.60 -5.21
N THR A 205 13.73 12.62 -5.46
CA THR A 205 14.08 13.04 -6.82
C THR A 205 15.58 13.08 -7.09
N HIS A 206 16.41 13.13 -6.06
CA HIS A 206 17.86 13.30 -6.16
C HIS A 206 18.59 12.07 -6.73
N ARG A 207 18.03 10.86 -6.62
CA ARG A 207 18.56 9.62 -7.23
C ARG A 207 17.48 8.51 -7.37
N PRO A 208 17.70 7.49 -8.22
CA PRO A 208 16.90 6.26 -8.22
C PRO A 208 17.21 5.36 -7.01
N TYR A 209 16.24 4.53 -6.62
CA TYR A 209 16.31 3.59 -5.49
C TYR A 209 15.81 2.20 -5.87
N ASP A 210 16.47 1.13 -5.41
CA ASP A 210 15.86 -0.19 -5.32
C ASP A 210 15.02 -0.29 -4.02
N PRO A 211 13.75 -0.77 -4.07
CA PRO A 211 12.88 -0.89 -2.90
C PRO A 211 13.45 -1.68 -1.72
N ARG A 212 14.47 -2.52 -1.94
CA ARG A 212 15.12 -3.35 -0.90
C ARG A 212 16.33 -2.69 -0.25
N GLU A 213 16.72 -1.50 -0.70
CA GLU A 213 17.79 -0.73 -0.05
C GLU A 213 17.43 -0.41 1.41
N ALA A 214 18.42 -0.49 2.30
CA ALA A 214 18.22 -0.19 3.72
C ALA A 214 17.77 1.26 3.96
N GLU A 215 18.28 2.18 3.14
CA GLU A 215 17.98 3.61 3.17
C GLU A 215 16.49 3.90 2.87
N VAL A 216 15.87 3.13 1.96
CA VAL A 216 14.42 3.20 1.70
C VAL A 216 13.63 2.88 2.97
N GLY A 217 14.04 1.82 3.68
CA GLY A 217 13.42 1.42 4.94
C GLY A 217 13.61 2.46 6.04
N GLU A 218 14.77 3.11 6.11
CA GLU A 218 15.05 4.19 7.05
C GLU A 218 14.20 5.44 6.76
N PHE A 219 14.12 5.84 5.49
CA PHE A 219 13.27 6.94 5.06
C PHE A 219 11.80 6.65 5.39
N PHE A 220 11.29 5.46 5.05
CA PHE A 220 9.90 5.06 5.33
C PHE A 220 9.57 5.11 6.82
N ARG A 221 10.48 4.66 7.69
CA ARG A 221 10.31 4.77 9.15
C ARG A 221 10.32 6.22 9.62
N SER A 222 11.24 7.03 9.10
CA SER A 222 11.42 8.43 9.51
C SER A 222 10.20 9.29 9.18
N VAL A 223 9.61 9.12 8.00
CA VAL A 223 8.42 9.87 7.57
C VAL A 223 7.10 9.19 7.94
N ALA A 224 7.17 8.01 8.58
CA ALA A 224 6.02 7.18 8.98
C ALA A 224 5.08 6.81 7.81
N VAL A 225 5.66 6.22 6.76
CA VAL A 225 4.91 5.63 5.63
C VAL A 225 3.97 4.53 6.12
N ASP A 226 2.82 4.38 5.45
CA ASP A 226 1.88 3.28 5.71
C ASP A 226 2.59 1.91 5.68
N PRO A 227 2.50 1.08 6.75
CA PRO A 227 3.19 -0.20 6.81
C PRO A 227 2.76 -1.21 5.74
N ILE A 228 1.50 -1.14 5.28
CA ILE A 228 0.98 -2.02 4.22
C ILE A 228 1.61 -1.63 2.88
N TYR A 229 1.71 -0.33 2.60
CA TYR A 229 2.41 0.22 1.44
C TYR A 229 3.90 -0.13 1.46
N ALA A 230 4.58 0.04 2.60
CA ALA A 230 5.99 -0.31 2.74
C ALA A 230 6.23 -1.79 2.43
N ARG A 231 5.42 -2.68 3.00
CA ARG A 231 5.50 -4.13 2.74
C ARG A 231 5.24 -4.47 1.28
N MET A 232 4.27 -3.81 0.66
CA MET A 232 4.01 -3.98 -0.77
C MET A 232 5.23 -3.63 -1.61
N CYS A 233 5.87 -2.49 -1.34
CA CYS A 233 7.00 -2.04 -2.16
C CYS A 233 8.10 -3.11 -2.20
N LEU A 234 8.38 -3.72 -1.04
CA LEU A 234 9.32 -4.83 -0.90
C LEU A 234 8.88 -6.09 -1.66
N HIS A 235 7.61 -6.49 -1.52
CA HIS A 235 7.08 -7.71 -2.13
C HIS A 235 7.00 -7.61 -3.66
N GLN A 236 6.62 -6.44 -4.18
CA GLN A 236 6.41 -6.22 -5.62
C GLN A 236 7.66 -5.70 -6.33
N ASN A 237 8.71 -5.39 -5.57
CA ASN A 237 9.95 -4.80 -6.06
C ASN A 237 9.68 -3.58 -6.97
N CYS A 238 8.81 -2.68 -6.48
CA CYS A 238 8.50 -1.39 -7.10
C CYS A 238 7.87 -0.42 -6.08
N PHE A 239 7.92 0.86 -6.38
CA PHE A 239 7.13 1.90 -5.72
C PHE A 239 5.87 2.18 -6.54
N ARG A 240 4.74 2.38 -5.84
CA ARG A 240 3.46 2.65 -6.49
C ARG A 240 2.92 4.03 -6.15
N ALA A 241 2.36 4.72 -7.13
CA ALA A 241 1.65 5.97 -6.94
C ALA A 241 0.28 5.88 -7.61
N ARG A 242 -0.80 6.16 -6.88
CA ARG A 242 -2.15 6.20 -7.44
C ARG A 242 -2.33 7.48 -8.26
N LEU A 243 -2.72 7.35 -9.53
CA LEU A 243 -2.86 8.46 -10.48
C LEU A 243 -4.31 8.97 -10.58
N THR A 244 -5.30 8.17 -10.19
CA THR A 244 -6.71 8.60 -10.24
C THR A 244 -7.43 8.34 -8.92
N ALA A 245 -8.54 9.06 -8.70
CA ALA A 245 -9.27 9.01 -7.44
C ALA A 245 -9.76 7.61 -7.07
N LYS A 246 -9.91 7.34 -5.76
CA LYS A 246 -10.57 6.11 -5.29
C LYS A 246 -12.07 6.20 -5.66
N PRO A 247 -12.69 5.14 -6.21
CA PRO A 247 -14.08 5.20 -6.71
C PRO A 247 -15.08 5.76 -5.68
N TRP A 248 -15.00 5.33 -4.42
CA TRP A 248 -15.91 5.78 -3.37
C TRP A 248 -15.74 7.24 -2.95
N ARG A 249 -14.62 7.88 -3.28
CA ARG A 249 -14.41 9.32 -3.04
C ARG A 249 -15.05 10.20 -4.12
N ILE A 250 -15.36 9.61 -5.27
CA ILE A 250 -16.00 10.29 -6.42
C ILE A 250 -17.43 9.79 -6.65
N GLY A 251 -18.07 9.29 -5.58
CA GLY A 251 -19.48 8.89 -5.61
C GLY A 251 -19.77 7.56 -6.33
N ILE A 252 -18.76 6.73 -6.58
CA ILE A 252 -18.94 5.38 -7.11
C ILE A 252 -18.90 4.38 -5.95
N ALA A 253 -20.07 4.03 -5.43
CA ALA A 253 -20.22 3.08 -4.32
C ALA A 253 -20.01 1.61 -4.75
N SER A 254 -20.25 1.31 -6.02
CA SER A 254 -20.09 -0.04 -6.54
C SER A 254 -18.60 -0.34 -6.75
N HIS A 255 -18.11 -1.45 -6.18
CA HIS A 255 -16.76 -1.90 -6.56
C HIS A 255 -16.78 -2.39 -8.01
N MET A 256 -15.60 -2.33 -8.66
CA MET A 256 -15.36 -2.84 -9.99
C MET A 256 -16.02 -4.20 -10.24
N ARG A 257 -16.62 -4.33 -11.42
CA ARG A 257 -17.26 -5.54 -11.93
C ARG A 257 -16.40 -6.16 -13.05
N PRO A 258 -16.47 -7.49 -13.27
CA PRO A 258 -17.21 -8.49 -12.49
C PRO A 258 -16.62 -8.72 -11.10
N ARG A 259 -17.31 -9.48 -10.24
CA ARG A 259 -16.73 -9.95 -8.96
C ARG A 259 -16.63 -11.48 -8.93
N PRO A 260 -15.46 -12.04 -8.55
CA PRO A 260 -14.18 -11.35 -8.40
C PRO A 260 -13.65 -10.85 -9.76
N GLY A 261 -13.13 -9.61 -9.79
CA GLY A 261 -12.66 -8.92 -11.00
C GLY A 261 -11.16 -9.04 -11.23
N VAL A 262 -10.56 -10.15 -10.78
CA VAL A 262 -9.10 -10.34 -10.82
C VAL A 262 -8.66 -10.56 -12.26
N TRP A 263 -7.71 -9.74 -12.72
CA TRP A 263 -7.14 -9.79 -14.06
C TRP A 263 -6.44 -11.14 -14.34
N PRO A 264 -6.41 -11.66 -15.58
CA PRO A 264 -7.29 -11.32 -16.69
C PRO A 264 -8.74 -11.70 -16.41
N VAL A 265 -9.65 -10.91 -16.97
CA VAL A 265 -11.10 -11.13 -16.89
C VAL A 265 -11.53 -12.00 -18.07
N ALA A 266 -12.44 -12.96 -17.82
CA ALA A 266 -12.95 -13.85 -18.85
C ALA A 266 -13.66 -13.06 -19.98
N PRO A 267 -13.52 -13.46 -21.26
CA PRO A 267 -14.04 -12.70 -22.41
C PRO A 267 -15.51 -12.32 -22.28
N GLU A 268 -16.33 -13.22 -21.76
CA GLU A 268 -17.79 -13.06 -21.61
C GLU A 268 -18.16 -11.98 -20.59
N ARG A 269 -17.23 -11.60 -19.71
CA ARG A 269 -17.41 -10.58 -18.66
C ARG A 269 -16.71 -9.26 -18.96
N LEU A 270 -16.01 -9.16 -20.10
CA LEU A 270 -15.30 -7.93 -20.50
C LEU A 270 -16.25 -6.77 -20.74
N ALA A 271 -17.41 -7.00 -21.36
CA ALA A 271 -18.40 -5.95 -21.60
C ALA A 271 -18.86 -5.28 -20.29
N LEU A 272 -19.16 -6.09 -19.26
CA LEU A 272 -19.55 -5.60 -17.93
C LEU A 272 -18.42 -4.84 -17.23
N ARG A 273 -17.17 -5.26 -17.43
CA ARG A 273 -16.01 -4.55 -16.89
C ARG A 273 -15.84 -3.20 -17.58
N ASN A 274 -15.91 -3.18 -18.91
CA ASN A 274 -15.66 -2.00 -19.72
C ASN A 274 -16.71 -0.92 -19.46
N SER A 275 -17.98 -1.28 -19.26
CA SER A 275 -19.01 -0.30 -18.88
C SER A 275 -18.73 0.36 -17.54
N TRP A 276 -18.34 -0.42 -16.52
CA TRP A 276 -17.95 0.13 -15.21
C TRP A 276 -16.70 1.01 -15.32
N VAL A 277 -15.70 0.59 -16.11
CA VAL A 277 -14.47 1.38 -16.33
C VAL A 277 -14.78 2.68 -17.05
N ALA A 278 -15.65 2.69 -18.06
CA ALA A 278 -16.04 3.90 -18.76
C ALA A 278 -16.74 4.90 -17.83
N GLU A 279 -17.65 4.45 -16.97
CA GLU A 279 -18.27 5.29 -15.95
C GLU A 279 -17.22 5.84 -14.97
N TYR A 280 -16.31 4.98 -14.50
CA TYR A 280 -15.24 5.37 -13.59
C TYR A 280 -14.32 6.44 -14.19
N GLU A 281 -13.84 6.23 -15.43
CA GLU A 281 -12.94 7.14 -16.11
C GLU A 281 -13.58 8.50 -16.37
N SER A 282 -14.86 8.50 -16.79
CA SER A 282 -15.63 9.73 -16.99
C SER A 282 -15.70 10.57 -15.70
N ARG A 283 -16.03 9.96 -14.56
CA ARG A 283 -16.08 10.68 -13.27
C ARG A 283 -14.70 11.05 -12.74
N ALA A 284 -13.73 10.14 -12.81
CA ALA A 284 -12.38 10.36 -12.30
C ALA A 284 -11.67 11.51 -13.03
N SER A 285 -12.02 11.75 -14.29
CA SER A 285 -11.50 12.87 -15.11
C SER A 285 -11.82 14.27 -14.58
N GLN A 286 -12.65 14.41 -13.54
CA GLN A 286 -12.97 15.70 -12.91
C GLN A 286 -12.11 15.98 -11.66
N PHE A 287 -11.32 15.01 -11.21
CA PHE A 287 -10.55 15.07 -9.97
C PHE A 287 -9.06 14.96 -10.25
N ALA A 288 -8.27 15.48 -9.31
CA ALA A 288 -6.85 15.21 -9.20
C ALA A 288 -6.63 14.17 -8.08
N SER A 289 -5.71 13.22 -8.24
CA SER A 289 -5.44 12.24 -7.16
C SER A 289 -4.63 12.84 -6.01
N CYS A 290 -3.86 13.88 -6.32
CA CYS A 290 -3.05 14.64 -5.40
C CYS A 290 -2.80 16.05 -5.95
N ARG A 291 -2.23 16.95 -5.17
CA ARG A 291 -1.81 18.29 -5.60
C ARG A 291 -0.36 18.54 -5.24
N PHE A 292 0.45 19.02 -6.18
CA PHE A 292 1.82 19.42 -5.89
C PHE A 292 1.81 20.61 -4.92
N VAL A 293 2.62 20.53 -3.88
CA VAL A 293 2.73 21.57 -2.85
C VAL A 293 4.06 22.29 -3.00
N GLU A 294 5.17 21.55 -2.91
CA GLU A 294 6.52 22.12 -2.95
C GLU A 294 7.60 21.04 -3.17
N SER A 295 8.84 21.48 -3.32
CA SER A 295 10.04 20.63 -3.28
C SER A 295 10.91 21.06 -2.09
N LEU A 296 11.34 20.09 -1.28
CA LEU A 296 12.16 20.31 -0.08
C LEU A 296 13.49 19.57 -0.19
N GLY A 297 14.57 20.20 0.28
CA GLY A 297 15.91 19.62 0.32
C GLY A 297 16.85 20.23 -0.72
N SER A 298 17.73 19.41 -1.31
CA SER A 298 18.84 19.85 -2.17
C SER A 298 18.42 20.49 -3.50
N GLY A 299 17.16 20.37 -3.91
CA GLY A 299 16.67 20.82 -5.22
C GLY A 299 17.10 19.93 -6.41
N VAL A 300 17.96 18.94 -6.17
CA VAL A 300 18.47 18.05 -7.23
C VAL A 300 17.36 17.16 -7.77
N VAL A 301 17.27 17.09 -9.10
CA VAL A 301 16.40 16.14 -9.80
C VAL A 301 17.24 15.31 -10.75
N HIS A 302 17.32 14.02 -10.46
CA HIS A 302 18.06 13.05 -11.25
C HIS A 302 17.42 12.87 -12.64
N PRO A 303 18.21 12.79 -13.73
CA PRO A 303 17.68 12.67 -15.09
C PRO A 303 16.73 11.48 -15.30
N ARG A 304 17.00 10.33 -14.68
CA ARG A 304 16.10 9.15 -14.72
C ARG A 304 14.77 9.34 -13.97
N ILE A 305 14.69 10.28 -13.03
CA ILE A 305 13.48 10.52 -12.24
C ILE A 305 12.61 11.61 -12.88
N ARG A 306 13.19 12.53 -13.65
CA ARG A 306 12.45 13.61 -14.34
C ARG A 306 11.26 13.09 -15.17
N PRO A 307 11.42 12.10 -16.08
CA PRO A 307 10.28 11.57 -16.83
C PRO A 307 9.17 10.99 -15.95
N VAL A 308 9.53 10.42 -14.80
CA VAL A 308 8.57 9.85 -13.84
C VAL A 308 7.79 10.94 -13.12
N ILE A 309 8.45 12.05 -12.77
CA ILE A 309 7.78 13.25 -12.24
C ILE A 309 6.77 13.77 -13.27
N ASP A 310 7.20 13.95 -14.52
CA ASP A 310 6.35 14.52 -15.57
C ASP A 310 5.15 13.61 -15.89
N LEU A 311 5.37 12.29 -15.93
CA LEU A 311 4.32 11.28 -16.08
C LEU A 311 3.35 11.31 -14.89
N HIS A 312 3.88 11.29 -13.66
CA HIS A 312 3.06 11.34 -12.45
C HIS A 312 2.22 12.61 -12.41
N ASP A 313 2.83 13.77 -12.60
CA ASP A 313 2.17 15.07 -12.42
C ASP A 313 1.06 15.27 -13.46
N ARG A 314 1.30 14.83 -14.71
CA ARG A 314 0.27 14.84 -15.77
C ARG A 314 -0.88 13.90 -15.46
N GLU A 315 -0.61 12.62 -15.19
CA GLU A 315 -1.66 11.62 -15.02
C GLU A 315 -2.44 11.79 -13.71
N SER A 316 -1.78 12.31 -12.66
CA SER A 316 -2.41 12.65 -11.38
C SER A 316 -3.11 14.00 -11.36
N ARG A 317 -2.89 14.82 -12.39
CA ARG A 317 -3.30 16.23 -12.49
C ARG A 317 -2.83 17.04 -11.30
N SER A 318 -1.62 16.79 -10.82
CA SER A 318 -1.14 17.38 -9.57
C SER A 318 -0.96 18.90 -9.63
N THR A 319 -0.79 19.46 -10.82
CA THR A 319 -0.66 20.89 -11.05
C THR A 319 -1.98 21.58 -11.39
N ASP A 320 -3.09 20.84 -11.49
CA ASP A 320 -4.41 21.39 -11.74
C ASP A 320 -5.00 21.99 -10.45
N THR A 321 -4.99 23.33 -10.39
CA THR A 321 -5.50 24.08 -9.24
C THR A 321 -7.03 24.10 -9.17
N HIS A 322 -7.72 23.82 -10.28
CA HIS A 322 -9.17 23.85 -10.37
C HIS A 322 -9.82 22.49 -10.05
N ALA A 323 -9.12 21.39 -10.31
CA ALA A 323 -9.60 20.05 -9.99
C ALA A 323 -9.67 19.81 -8.47
N ALA A 324 -10.78 19.26 -7.98
CA ALA A 324 -10.85 18.82 -6.58
C ALA A 324 -9.97 17.58 -6.34
N ILE A 325 -9.37 17.47 -5.14
CA ILE A 325 -8.53 16.31 -4.79
C ILE A 325 -9.43 15.17 -4.28
N ALA A 326 -9.34 13.97 -4.87
CA ALA A 326 -10.08 12.77 -4.47
C ALA A 326 -9.27 11.47 -4.61
#